data_AF-A0A545B9Z1-F1
#
_entry.id   AF-A0A545B9Z1-F1
#
_cell.length_a   1.000
_cell.length_b   1.000
_cell.length_c   1.000
_cell.angle_alpha   90.00
_cell.angle_beta   90.00
_cell.angle_gamma   90.00
#
_symmetry.space_group_name_H-M   'P 1'
#
loop_
_entity.id
_entity.type
_entity.pdbx_description
1 polymer ?
#
loop_
_entity_poly.entity_id
_entity_poly.type
_entity_poly.pdbx_seq_one_letter_code
_entity_poly.pdbx_strand_id
1 'polypeptide(L)'
;MFDAVVARIEARHACSRAEAERIAAIKLRCAVPSECGPDIIAAPARGAFATFTPRGVLAGSNGSDDEGYHPQGEEYPRKALRVADVFDRMEADARKRKKPMPVTRGQVNAARWYRDLVERHDAGGMRCTSLEAMPGGSGSGRCFMDDFVAEGRELERLRARIGTGVAMAVRRVRPSARGAGARTITDRALVDAVCLGDMTVTEVLGVHGWSARGENIKTLVSALCEVLERMR
;
A
#
# COMPACT_ATOMS: atom_id res chain seq x y z
N MET A 1 -17.23 -45.27 31.27
CA MET A 1 -17.99 -43.99 31.40
C MET A 1 -17.09 -42.84 31.87
N PHE A 2 -16.20 -43.05 32.86
CA PHE A 2 -15.23 -42.06 33.33
C PHE A 2 -14.23 -41.60 32.24
N ASP A 3 -13.65 -42.52 31.46
CA ASP A 3 -12.65 -42.17 30.43
C ASP A 3 -13.20 -41.25 29.33
N ALA A 4 -14.47 -41.40 28.98
CA ALA A 4 -15.14 -40.55 28.00
C ALA A 4 -15.36 -39.11 28.52
N VAL A 5 -15.53 -38.95 29.84
CA VAL A 5 -15.67 -37.63 30.48
C VAL A 5 -14.31 -36.94 30.58
N VAL A 6 -13.26 -37.68 30.95
CA VAL A 6 -11.87 -37.16 31.00
C VAL A 6 -11.41 -36.71 29.61
N ALA A 7 -11.62 -37.54 28.57
CA ALA A 7 -11.29 -37.19 27.19
C ALA A 7 -12.02 -35.92 26.70
N ARG A 8 -13.28 -35.73 27.10
CA ARG A 8 -14.06 -34.52 26.75
C ARG A 8 -13.54 -33.27 27.47
N ILE A 9 -13.07 -33.41 28.71
CA ILE A 9 -12.46 -32.32 29.48
C ILE A 9 -11.10 -31.93 28.86
N GLU A 10 -10.27 -32.90 28.51
CA GLU A 10 -8.98 -32.68 27.84
C GLU A 10 -9.15 -32.01 26.47
N ALA A 11 -10.11 -32.47 25.66
CA ALA A 11 -10.45 -31.84 24.38
C ALA A 11 -10.92 -30.39 24.55
N ARG A 12 -11.70 -30.10 25.60
CA ARG A 12 -12.14 -28.73 25.94
C ARG A 12 -10.96 -27.84 26.34
N HIS A 13 -10.03 -28.35 27.15
CA HIS A 13 -8.82 -27.60 27.53
C HIS A 13 -7.90 -27.36 26.33
N ALA A 14 -7.74 -28.36 25.45
CA ALA A 14 -6.96 -28.21 24.22
C ALA A 14 -7.56 -27.13 23.30
N CYS A 15 -8.89 -27.15 23.09
CA CYS A 15 -9.60 -26.13 22.34
C CYS A 15 -9.44 -24.73 22.97
N SER A 16 -9.56 -24.64 24.30
CA SER A 16 -9.38 -23.37 25.02
C SER A 16 -7.96 -22.81 24.91
N ARG A 17 -6.93 -23.67 24.93
CA ARG A 17 -5.53 -23.24 24.74
C ARG A 17 -5.29 -22.76 23.31
N ALA A 18 -5.73 -23.52 22.32
CA ALA A 18 -5.62 -23.13 20.91
C ALA A 18 -6.33 -21.79 20.63
N GLU A 19 -7.50 -21.58 21.24
CA GLU A 19 -8.23 -20.31 21.11
C GLU A 19 -7.52 -19.15 21.82
N ALA A 20 -6.96 -19.39 23.02
CA ALA A 20 -6.17 -18.39 23.72
C ALA A 20 -4.91 -17.99 22.93
N GLU A 21 -4.21 -18.94 22.32
CA GLU A 21 -3.06 -18.71 21.43
C GLU A 21 -3.46 -17.90 20.19
N ARG A 22 -4.61 -18.24 19.57
CA ARG A 22 -5.16 -17.51 18.43
C ARG A 22 -5.46 -16.05 18.80
N ILE A 23 -6.10 -15.82 19.94
CA ILE A 23 -6.41 -14.47 20.45
C ILE A 23 -5.12 -13.71 20.78
N ALA A 24 -4.14 -14.35 21.42
CA ALA A 24 -2.85 -13.74 21.73
C ALA A 24 -2.10 -13.32 20.45
N ALA A 25 -2.10 -14.15 19.41
CA ALA A 25 -1.52 -13.84 18.12
C ALA A 25 -2.25 -12.68 17.40
N ILE A 26 -3.56 -12.55 17.57
CA ILE A 26 -4.31 -11.38 17.09
C ILE A 26 -3.87 -10.14 17.87
N LYS A 27 -3.92 -10.17 19.21
CA LYS A 27 -3.53 -9.03 20.07
C LYS A 27 -2.11 -8.54 19.79
N LEU A 28 -1.16 -9.45 19.58
CA LEU A 28 0.22 -9.10 19.24
C LEU A 28 0.30 -8.32 17.92
N ARG A 29 -0.49 -8.70 16.91
CA ARG A 29 -0.58 -7.97 15.63
C ARG A 29 -1.30 -6.62 15.74
N CYS A 30 -2.09 -6.41 16.79
CA CYS A 30 -2.78 -5.12 17.06
C CYS A 30 -1.89 -4.10 17.76
N ALA A 31 -0.76 -4.54 18.32
CA ALA A 31 0.04 -3.74 19.24
C ALA A 31 0.55 -2.48 18.52
N VAL A 32 0.24 -1.32 19.10
CA VAL A 32 0.68 -0.03 18.60
C VAL A 32 2.09 0.22 19.13
N PRO A 33 3.06 0.59 18.27
CA PRO A 33 4.40 0.95 18.72
C PRO A 33 4.35 2.06 19.76
N SER A 34 5.22 2.02 20.78
CA SER A 34 5.25 3.04 21.84
C SER A 34 5.54 4.45 21.35
N GLU A 35 6.16 4.58 20.18
CA GLU A 35 6.42 5.85 19.49
C GLU A 35 5.15 6.49 18.87
N CYS A 36 4.06 5.72 18.76
CA CYS A 36 2.75 6.19 18.38
C CYS A 36 1.98 6.51 19.66
N GLY A 37 1.69 7.80 19.89
CA GLY A 37 1.04 8.27 21.13
C GLY A 37 -0.34 7.63 21.40
N PRO A 38 -0.95 7.94 22.57
CA PRO A 38 -2.16 7.28 23.07
C PRO A 38 -3.41 7.43 22.18
N ASP A 39 -3.40 8.39 21.25
CA ASP A 39 -4.52 8.65 20.33
C ASP A 39 -4.72 7.50 19.33
N ILE A 40 -3.68 6.71 19.08
CA ILE A 40 -3.73 5.56 18.17
C ILE A 40 -4.10 4.32 18.99
N ILE A 41 -5.38 3.93 18.92
CA ILE A 41 -5.88 2.73 19.60
C ILE A 41 -5.40 1.43 18.94
N ALA A 42 -5.29 0.35 19.71
CA ALA A 42 -5.05 -0.99 19.17
C ALA A 42 -6.27 -1.47 18.36
N ALA A 43 -6.05 -1.91 17.12
CA ALA A 43 -7.12 -2.27 16.19
C ALA A 43 -6.86 -3.65 15.55
N PRO A 44 -7.64 -4.69 15.90
CA PRO A 44 -7.43 -6.07 15.41
C PRO A 44 -7.51 -6.30 13.92
N ALA A 45 -8.34 -5.53 13.22
CA ALA A 45 -8.53 -5.65 11.78
C ALA A 45 -7.63 -4.68 10.96
N ARG A 46 -6.68 -3.97 11.58
CA ARG A 46 -5.86 -2.95 10.90
C ARG A 46 -4.99 -3.53 9.77
N GLY A 47 -4.55 -4.78 9.90
CA GLY A 47 -3.57 -5.37 9.00
C GLY A 47 -2.14 -4.88 9.27
N ALA A 48 -1.25 -5.09 8.31
CA ALA A 48 0.13 -4.60 8.40
C ALA A 48 0.16 -3.07 8.31
N PHE A 49 1.08 -2.44 9.06
CA PHE A 49 1.20 -0.99 9.12
C PHE A 49 2.66 -0.54 9.08
N ALA A 50 2.86 0.70 8.68
CA ALA A 50 4.13 1.41 8.72
C ALA A 50 3.99 2.68 9.57
N THR A 51 5.02 2.96 10.36
CA THR A 51 5.14 4.19 11.16
C THR A 51 5.74 5.31 10.32
N PHE A 52 5.23 6.52 10.44
CA PHE A 52 5.82 7.70 9.81
C PHE A 52 5.70 8.93 10.71
N THR A 53 6.58 9.91 10.53
CA THR A 53 6.47 11.21 11.21
C THR A 53 5.54 12.11 10.40
N PRO A 54 4.38 12.53 10.93
CA PRO A 54 3.53 13.51 10.28
C PRO A 54 4.31 14.80 10.06
N ARG A 55 4.06 15.53 8.98
CA ARG A 55 4.57 16.89 8.82
C ARG A 55 3.59 17.86 9.45
N GLY A 56 4.09 18.75 10.31
CA GLY A 56 3.31 19.86 10.82
C GLY A 56 3.22 20.95 9.77
N VAL A 57 2.04 21.52 9.53
CA VAL A 57 1.91 22.78 8.80
C VAL A 57 1.72 23.86 9.85
N LEU A 58 2.80 24.56 10.19
CA LEU A 58 2.76 25.68 11.13
C LEU A 58 2.15 26.89 10.42
N ALA A 59 1.18 27.57 11.05
CA ALA A 59 0.60 28.79 10.50
C ALA A 59 1.69 29.87 10.34
N GLY A 60 1.88 30.37 9.12
CA GLY A 60 2.94 31.34 8.79
C GLY A 60 4.28 30.72 8.36
N SER A 61 4.44 29.39 8.43
CA SER A 61 5.56 28.69 7.80
C SER A 61 5.28 28.45 6.31
N ASN A 62 6.33 28.33 5.51
CA ASN A 62 6.23 27.97 4.08
C ASN A 62 5.89 26.48 3.86
N GLY A 63 5.37 25.78 4.89
CA GLY A 63 5.06 24.36 4.86
C GLY A 63 6.29 23.43 4.85
N SER A 64 7.47 23.95 5.22
CA SER A 64 8.75 23.26 5.16
C SER A 64 9.24 22.66 6.49
N ASP A 65 8.53 22.92 7.59
CA ASP A 65 9.03 22.58 8.92
C ASP A 65 8.69 21.10 9.22
N ASP A 66 9.69 20.24 8.98
CA ASP A 66 9.69 18.79 9.18
C ASP A 66 9.65 18.38 10.68
N GLU A 67 9.28 19.30 11.59
CA GLU A 67 9.29 19.04 13.04
C GLU A 67 8.21 18.04 13.45
N GLY A 68 7.11 17.96 12.69
CA GLY A 68 6.03 17.02 12.95
C GLY A 68 5.16 17.36 14.15
N TYR A 69 4.19 16.49 14.47
CA TYR A 69 3.25 16.77 15.56
C TYR A 69 3.95 16.61 16.92
N HIS A 70 4.21 17.74 17.57
CA HIS A 70 4.78 17.85 18.90
C HIS A 70 3.69 18.25 19.92
N PRO A 71 3.15 17.31 20.69
CA PRO A 71 2.30 17.65 21.82
C PRO A 71 3.10 18.46 22.85
N GLN A 72 2.42 19.38 23.51
CA GLN A 72 3.03 20.22 24.54
C GLN A 72 3.60 19.33 25.67
N GLY A 73 4.92 19.43 25.90
CA GLY A 73 5.62 18.69 26.95
C GLY A 73 6.31 17.39 26.53
N GLU A 74 6.26 17.01 25.24
CA GLU A 74 7.01 15.85 24.73
C GLU A 74 8.31 16.28 24.02
N GLU A 75 9.40 15.57 24.32
CA GLU A 75 10.74 15.84 23.77
C GLU A 75 10.87 15.49 22.28
N TYR A 76 10.10 14.49 21.81
CA TYR A 76 10.16 13.98 20.44
C TYR A 76 8.78 14.04 19.76
N PRO A 77 8.71 14.22 18.42
CA PRO A 77 7.44 14.24 17.73
C PRO A 77 6.80 12.86 17.72
N ARG A 78 5.49 12.81 17.88
CA ARG A 78 4.74 11.54 17.81
C ARG A 78 4.72 11.03 16.39
N LYS A 79 4.91 9.72 16.23
CA LYS A 79 4.72 9.05 14.93
C LYS A 79 3.26 8.67 14.73
N ALA A 80 2.80 8.78 13.50
CA ALA A 80 1.52 8.24 13.07
C ALA A 80 1.69 6.86 12.42
N LEU A 81 0.56 6.18 12.24
CA LEU A 81 0.49 4.92 11.52
C LEU A 81 -0.23 5.12 10.18
N ARG A 82 0.25 4.42 9.16
CA ARG A 82 -0.48 4.18 7.92
C ARG A 82 -0.53 2.68 7.63
N VAL A 83 -1.52 2.26 6.85
CA VAL A 83 -1.57 0.89 6.32
C VAL A 83 -0.32 0.66 5.48
N ALA A 84 0.33 -0.48 5.69
CA ALA A 84 1.50 -0.87 4.93
C ALA A 84 1.06 -1.32 3.53
N ASP A 85 1.68 -0.76 2.51
CA ASP A 85 1.43 -1.16 1.12
C ASP A 85 2.43 -2.22 0.66
N VAL A 86 2.29 -2.67 -0.58
CA VAL A 86 3.15 -3.66 -1.22
C VAL A 86 4.61 -3.22 -1.21
N PHE A 87 4.90 -1.92 -1.34
CA PHE A 87 6.27 -1.42 -1.32
C PHE A 87 6.88 -1.52 0.08
N ASP A 88 6.10 -1.29 1.14
CA ASP A 88 6.57 -1.52 2.51
C ASP A 88 6.83 -3.00 2.78
N ARG A 89 5.99 -3.88 2.23
CA ARG A 89 6.21 -5.34 2.29
C ARG A 89 7.48 -5.75 1.54
N MET A 90 7.70 -5.20 0.34
CA MET A 90 8.92 -5.43 -0.44
C MET A 90 10.17 -4.94 0.30
N GLU A 91 10.10 -3.77 0.95
CA GLU A 91 11.22 -3.22 1.73
C GLU A 91 11.52 -4.09 2.96
N ALA A 92 10.49 -4.51 3.68
CA ALA A 92 10.64 -5.42 4.82
C ALA A 92 11.26 -6.77 4.40
N ASP A 93 10.84 -7.33 3.27
CA ASP A 93 11.40 -8.56 2.71
C ASP A 93 12.85 -8.38 2.24
N ALA A 94 13.16 -7.26 1.59
CA ALA A 94 14.52 -6.92 1.18
C ALA A 94 15.45 -6.82 2.39
N ARG A 95 15.01 -6.11 3.44
CA ARG A 95 15.72 -5.99 4.73
C ARG A 95 15.92 -7.35 5.39
N LYS A 96 14.87 -8.18 5.47
CA LYS A 96 14.94 -9.54 6.03
C LYS A 96 15.95 -10.41 5.29
N ARG A 97 16.02 -10.26 3.96
CA ARG A 97 16.96 -10.99 3.09
C ARG A 97 18.33 -10.32 2.99
N LYS A 98 18.56 -9.19 3.66
CA LYS A 98 19.78 -8.37 3.56
C LYS A 98 20.14 -8.01 2.11
N LYS A 99 19.12 -7.70 1.30
CA LYS A 99 19.25 -7.30 -0.10
C LYS A 99 18.79 -5.85 -0.27
N PRO A 100 19.30 -5.12 -1.26
CA PRO A 100 18.78 -3.79 -1.58
C PRO A 100 17.33 -3.89 -2.06
N MET A 101 16.55 -2.85 -1.77
CA MET A 101 15.21 -2.68 -2.33
C MET A 101 15.30 -2.58 -3.86
N PRO A 102 14.50 -3.35 -4.63
CA PRO A 102 14.57 -3.34 -6.08
C PRO A 102 14.10 -2.03 -6.73
N VAL A 103 13.22 -1.27 -6.07
CA VAL A 103 12.69 0.02 -6.55
C VAL A 103 13.26 1.17 -5.73
N THR A 104 13.46 2.31 -6.37
CA THR A 104 13.98 3.52 -5.71
C THR A 104 12.88 4.27 -4.96
N ARG A 105 13.25 5.11 -3.99
CA ARG A 105 12.29 5.95 -3.26
C ARG A 105 11.48 6.88 -4.18
N GLY A 106 12.10 7.40 -5.24
CA GLY A 106 11.41 8.23 -6.23
C GLY A 106 10.35 7.45 -7.01
N GLN A 107 10.64 6.20 -7.37
CA GLN A 107 9.69 5.30 -8.03
C GLN A 107 8.52 4.91 -7.12
N VAL A 108 8.80 4.64 -5.83
CA VAL A 108 7.76 4.37 -4.83
C VAL A 108 6.84 5.59 -4.66
N ASN A 109 7.41 6.80 -4.62
CA ASN A 109 6.61 8.02 -4.54
C ASN A 109 5.73 8.22 -5.79
N ALA A 110 6.25 7.96 -6.99
CA ALA A 110 5.46 8.01 -8.22
C ALA A 110 4.32 6.99 -8.24
N ALA A 111 4.58 5.76 -7.75
CA ALA A 111 3.58 4.70 -7.64
C ALA A 111 2.45 5.08 -6.66
N ARG A 112 2.81 5.58 -5.47
CA ARG A 112 1.86 6.03 -4.45
C ARG A 112 1.05 7.24 -4.93
N TRP A 113 1.72 8.21 -5.55
CA TRP A 113 1.04 9.36 -6.16
C TRP A 113 0.00 8.92 -7.18
N TYR A 114 0.37 8.01 -8.07
CA TYR A 114 -0.54 7.46 -9.07
C TYR A 114 -1.73 6.72 -8.45
N ARG A 115 -1.50 5.88 -7.42
CA ARG A 115 -2.59 5.22 -6.68
C ARG A 115 -3.54 6.24 -6.07
N ASP A 116 -3.00 7.19 -5.32
CA ASP A 116 -3.80 8.19 -4.59
C ASP A 116 -4.62 9.06 -5.56
N LEU A 117 -4.07 9.36 -6.76
CA LEU A 117 -4.77 10.08 -7.83
C LEU A 117 -5.91 9.25 -8.43
N VAL A 118 -5.68 7.96 -8.71
CA VAL A 118 -6.72 7.05 -9.22
C VAL A 118 -7.84 6.89 -8.21
N GLU A 119 -7.51 6.59 -6.96
CA GLU A 119 -8.51 6.36 -5.90
C GLU A 119 -9.36 7.61 -5.66
N ARG A 120 -8.74 8.79 -5.62
CA ARG A 120 -9.45 10.05 -5.41
C ARG A 120 -10.33 10.42 -6.60
N HIS A 121 -9.82 10.27 -7.82
CA HIS A 121 -10.58 10.54 -9.03
C HIS A 121 -11.74 9.55 -9.22
N ASP A 122 -11.53 8.25 -8.96
CA ASP A 122 -12.57 7.21 -9.04
C ASP A 122 -13.62 7.35 -7.94
N ALA A 123 -13.26 7.91 -6.77
CA ALA A 123 -14.23 8.28 -5.74
C ALA A 123 -15.16 9.43 -6.16
N GLY A 124 -14.93 10.06 -7.31
CA GLY A 124 -15.84 11.03 -7.92
C GLY A 124 -15.90 12.39 -7.23
N GLY A 125 -14.98 12.65 -6.28
CA GLY A 125 -14.85 13.88 -5.50
C GLY A 125 -16.17 14.35 -4.86
N MET A 126 -16.40 13.99 -3.61
CA MET A 126 -17.57 14.51 -2.89
C MET A 126 -17.26 15.92 -2.39
N ARG A 127 -17.96 16.93 -2.92
CA ARG A 127 -17.94 18.28 -2.35
C ARG A 127 -18.68 18.22 -1.02
N CYS A 128 -17.97 17.92 0.07
CA CYS A 128 -18.47 17.97 1.44
C CYS A 128 -18.74 19.42 1.87
N THR A 129 -19.56 20.17 1.13
CA THR A 129 -20.07 21.46 1.57
C THR A 129 -21.17 21.22 2.58
N SER A 130 -20.93 21.62 3.84
CA SER A 130 -21.99 21.71 4.84
C SER A 130 -23.03 22.74 4.38
N LEU A 131 -24.30 22.33 4.33
CA LEU A 131 -25.42 23.24 4.02
C LEU A 131 -25.66 24.27 5.14
N GLU A 132 -25.17 24.00 6.36
CA GLU A 132 -25.33 24.87 7.54
C GLU A 132 -24.18 25.89 7.69
N ALA A 133 -23.04 25.65 7.06
CA ALA A 133 -21.97 26.63 6.97
C ALA A 133 -22.36 27.65 5.88
N MET A 134 -22.79 28.85 6.30
CA MET A 134 -23.14 29.95 5.39
C MET A 134 -22.12 30.11 4.25
N PRO A 135 -22.54 30.56 3.04
CA PRO A 135 -21.65 30.83 1.92
C PRO A 135 -20.80 32.09 2.20
N GLY A 136 -19.79 31.95 3.06
CA GLY A 136 -18.70 32.89 3.23
C GLY A 136 -17.70 32.65 2.11
N GLY A 137 -17.75 33.49 1.07
CA GLY A 137 -16.85 33.42 -0.06
C GLY A 137 -15.38 33.48 0.36
N SER A 138 -14.61 32.48 -0.05
CA SER A 138 -13.17 32.62 -0.25
C SER A 138 -12.88 32.30 -1.71
N GLY A 139 -12.62 33.36 -2.47
CA GLY A 139 -12.37 33.33 -3.89
C GLY A 139 -11.01 32.68 -4.20
N SER A 140 -11.03 31.38 -4.43
CA SER A 140 -10.13 30.77 -5.41
C SER A 140 -10.94 30.65 -6.69
N GLY A 141 -10.49 31.27 -7.79
CA GLY A 141 -11.15 31.24 -9.10
C GLY A 141 -11.18 29.86 -9.78
N ARG A 142 -10.93 28.77 -9.03
CA ARG A 142 -11.10 27.39 -9.45
C ARG A 142 -12.29 26.80 -8.71
N CYS A 143 -13.27 26.31 -9.46
CA CYS A 143 -14.34 25.53 -8.88
C CYS A 143 -13.88 24.08 -8.70
N PHE A 144 -14.52 23.33 -7.80
CA PHE A 144 -14.25 21.90 -7.61
C PHE A 144 -14.21 21.12 -8.93
N MET A 145 -15.06 21.49 -9.90
CA MET A 145 -15.08 20.85 -11.23
C MET A 145 -13.79 21.11 -12.01
N ASP A 146 -13.18 22.29 -11.88
CA ASP A 146 -11.91 22.60 -12.54
C ASP A 146 -10.77 21.76 -11.96
N ASP A 147 -10.73 21.59 -10.64
CA ASP A 147 -9.74 20.76 -9.95
C ASP A 147 -9.92 19.28 -10.32
N PHE A 148 -11.17 18.79 -10.36
CA PHE A 148 -11.48 17.42 -10.79
C PHE A 148 -11.05 17.16 -12.25
N VAL A 149 -11.34 18.09 -13.17
CA VAL A 149 -10.91 17.99 -14.57
C VAL A 149 -9.38 18.06 -14.69
N ALA A 150 -8.71 18.92 -13.91
CA ALA A 150 -7.26 19.00 -13.89
C ALA A 150 -6.62 17.69 -13.40
N GLU A 151 -7.20 17.08 -12.37
CA GLU A 151 -6.79 15.79 -11.83
C GLU A 151 -6.96 14.67 -12.87
N GLY A 152 -8.10 14.62 -13.56
CA GLY A 152 -8.35 13.67 -14.64
C GLY A 152 -7.34 13.78 -15.80
N ARG A 153 -6.99 15.00 -16.20
CA ARG A 153 -5.94 15.25 -17.21
C ARG A 153 -4.58 14.76 -16.75
N GLU A 154 -4.26 14.94 -15.47
CA GLU A 154 -3.00 14.44 -14.92
C GLU A 154 -2.96 12.91 -14.90
N LEU A 155 -4.08 12.27 -14.57
CA LEU A 155 -4.22 10.82 -14.62
C LEU A 155 -4.05 10.28 -16.04
N GLU A 156 -4.63 10.97 -17.04
CA GLU A 156 -4.43 10.65 -18.46
C GLU A 156 -2.96 10.78 -18.88
N ARG A 157 -2.27 11.83 -18.44
CA ARG A 157 -0.82 11.99 -18.70
C ARG A 157 -0.02 10.84 -18.11
N LEU A 158 -0.25 10.47 -16.85
CA LEU A 158 0.44 9.33 -16.23
C LEU A 158 0.14 8.02 -16.97
N ARG A 159 -1.12 7.78 -17.34
CA ARG A 159 -1.54 6.64 -18.17
C ARG A 159 -0.82 6.61 -19.53
N ALA A 160 -0.69 7.76 -20.18
CA ALA A 160 0.05 7.88 -21.44
C ALA A 160 1.56 7.61 -21.27
N ARG A 161 2.16 8.06 -20.17
CA ARG A 161 3.58 7.81 -19.83
C ARG A 161 3.87 6.32 -19.57
N ILE A 162 2.94 5.61 -18.93
CA ILE A 162 2.99 4.14 -18.81
C ILE A 162 2.94 3.51 -20.21
N GLY A 163 2.05 4.00 -21.06
CA GLY A 163 1.92 3.56 -22.45
C GLY A 163 1.35 2.16 -22.62
N THR A 164 1.45 1.62 -23.83
CA THR A 164 0.91 0.32 -24.25
C THR A 164 1.98 -0.77 -24.35
N GLY A 165 3.08 -0.60 -23.61
CA GLY A 165 4.19 -1.54 -23.63
C GLY A 165 3.87 -2.89 -23.00
N VAL A 166 4.79 -3.83 -23.16
CA VAL A 166 4.65 -5.20 -22.69
C VAL A 166 5.78 -5.51 -21.72
N ALA A 167 5.45 -5.53 -20.44
CA ALA A 167 6.37 -5.90 -19.37
C ALA A 167 6.85 -7.35 -19.49
N MET A 168 5.98 -8.27 -19.93
CA MET A 168 6.36 -9.67 -20.11
C MET A 168 5.58 -10.36 -21.23
N ALA A 169 6.31 -10.73 -22.29
CA ALA A 169 5.74 -11.31 -23.51
C ALA A 169 5.83 -12.85 -23.53
N VAL A 170 4.71 -13.52 -23.82
CA VAL A 170 4.61 -15.00 -23.85
C VAL A 170 5.43 -15.64 -24.97
N ARG A 171 5.49 -14.99 -26.15
CA ARG A 171 6.11 -15.53 -27.37
C ARG A 171 7.63 -15.68 -27.27
N ARG A 172 8.29 -14.90 -26.41
CA ARG A 172 9.76 -14.87 -26.29
C ARG A 172 10.33 -15.97 -25.38
N VAL A 173 9.50 -16.68 -24.62
CA VAL A 173 9.94 -17.63 -23.59
C VAL A 173 9.39 -19.03 -23.86
N ARG A 174 10.26 -20.05 -23.75
CA ARG A 174 9.87 -21.45 -23.93
C ARG A 174 8.80 -21.89 -22.91
N PRO A 175 7.84 -22.76 -23.28
CA PRO A 175 6.76 -23.22 -22.39
C PRO A 175 7.22 -23.73 -21.03
N SER A 176 8.32 -24.50 -21.00
CA SER A 176 8.90 -25.05 -19.77
C SER A 176 9.54 -24.03 -18.83
N ALA A 177 9.82 -22.82 -19.30
CA ALA A 177 10.37 -21.71 -18.52
C ALA A 177 9.31 -20.72 -18.05
N ARG A 178 8.25 -20.52 -18.86
CA ARG A 178 7.16 -19.60 -18.53
C ARG A 178 6.08 -20.21 -17.64
N GLY A 179 5.67 -21.46 -17.86
CA GLY A 179 4.48 -22.07 -17.26
C GLY A 179 3.39 -22.39 -18.28
N ALA A 180 2.54 -23.38 -18.00
CA ALA A 180 1.57 -23.91 -18.97
C ALA A 180 0.47 -22.89 -19.38
N GLY A 181 0.12 -21.96 -18.49
CA GLY A 181 -0.97 -20.97 -18.68
C GLY A 181 -0.51 -19.52 -18.85
N ALA A 182 0.75 -19.28 -19.20
CA ALA A 182 1.34 -17.94 -19.23
C ALA A 182 0.64 -17.02 -20.25
N ARG A 183 0.15 -15.86 -19.78
CA ARG A 183 -0.46 -14.78 -20.57
C ARG A 183 0.41 -13.54 -20.61
N THR A 184 0.34 -12.77 -21.69
CA THR A 184 1.14 -11.54 -21.81
C THR A 184 0.75 -10.55 -20.71
N ILE A 185 1.75 -9.92 -20.08
CA ILE A 185 1.55 -8.87 -19.08
C ILE A 185 1.91 -7.54 -19.73
N THR A 186 0.94 -6.64 -19.83
CA THR A 186 1.15 -5.27 -20.29
C THR A 186 1.69 -4.40 -19.16
N ASP A 187 2.38 -3.31 -19.49
CA ASP A 187 2.90 -2.36 -18.50
C ASP A 187 1.77 -1.81 -17.62
N ARG A 188 0.63 -1.51 -18.24
CA ARG A 188 -0.55 -1.02 -17.56
C ARG A 188 -1.11 -2.03 -16.55
N ALA A 189 -1.27 -3.29 -16.97
CA ALA A 189 -1.76 -4.35 -16.09
C ALA A 189 -0.80 -4.61 -14.92
N LEU A 190 0.51 -4.55 -15.17
CA LEU A 190 1.53 -4.68 -14.13
C LEU A 190 1.41 -3.55 -13.09
N VAL A 191 1.39 -2.30 -13.53
CA VAL A 191 1.31 -1.14 -12.62
C VAL A 191 -0.01 -1.14 -11.86
N ASP A 192 -1.14 -1.40 -12.52
CA ASP A 192 -2.43 -1.40 -11.85
C ASP A 192 -2.53 -2.55 -10.83
N ALA A 193 -2.05 -3.75 -11.15
CA ALA A 193 -2.05 -4.87 -10.20
C ALA A 193 -1.17 -4.58 -8.97
N VAL A 194 -0.01 -3.96 -9.15
CA VAL A 194 0.90 -3.64 -8.04
C VAL A 194 0.41 -2.44 -7.24
N CYS A 195 0.09 -1.32 -7.90
CA CYS A 195 -0.20 -0.05 -7.24
C CYS A 195 -1.63 0.04 -6.71
N LEU A 196 -2.61 -0.50 -7.45
CA LEU A 196 -4.02 -0.45 -7.07
C LEU A 196 -4.48 -1.76 -6.42
N GLY A 197 -3.99 -2.90 -6.93
CA GLY A 197 -4.34 -4.22 -6.41
C GLY A 197 -3.52 -4.68 -5.19
N ASP A 198 -2.54 -3.88 -4.74
CA ASP A 198 -1.59 -4.22 -3.69
C ASP A 198 -0.94 -5.61 -3.90
N MET A 199 -0.67 -6.01 -5.15
CA MET A 199 -0.11 -7.32 -5.47
C MET A 199 1.41 -7.30 -5.53
N THR A 200 2.06 -8.28 -4.92
CA THR A 200 3.49 -8.55 -5.09
C THR A 200 3.79 -9.03 -6.51
N VAL A 201 5.03 -8.85 -6.98
CA VAL A 201 5.47 -9.35 -8.29
C VAL A 201 5.20 -10.84 -8.47
N THR A 202 5.37 -11.64 -7.40
CA THR A 202 5.07 -13.07 -7.40
C THR A 202 3.59 -13.38 -7.56
N GLU A 203 2.71 -12.59 -6.95
CA GLU A 203 1.25 -12.73 -7.10
C GLU A 203 0.83 -12.34 -8.52
N VAL A 204 1.38 -11.25 -9.07
CA VAL A 204 1.13 -10.84 -10.47
C VAL A 204 1.53 -11.96 -11.44
N LEU A 205 2.72 -12.58 -11.26
CA LEU A 205 3.12 -13.73 -12.07
C LEU A 205 2.10 -14.87 -11.97
N GLY A 206 1.66 -15.21 -10.76
CA GLY A 206 0.69 -16.28 -10.53
C GLY A 206 -0.66 -16.03 -11.21
N VAL A 207 -1.22 -14.83 -11.07
CA VAL A 207 -2.50 -14.42 -11.70
C VAL A 207 -2.42 -14.50 -13.23
N HIS A 208 -1.25 -14.19 -13.80
CA HIS A 208 -1.02 -14.27 -15.24
C HIS A 208 -0.54 -15.65 -15.71
N GLY A 209 -0.53 -16.67 -14.84
CA GLY A 209 -0.17 -18.06 -15.18
C GLY A 209 1.32 -18.30 -15.43
N TRP A 210 2.17 -17.35 -15.01
CA TRP A 210 3.62 -17.48 -15.06
C TRP A 210 4.16 -18.16 -13.82
N SER A 211 5.22 -18.94 -13.99
CA SER A 211 5.95 -19.53 -12.88
C SER A 211 6.75 -18.46 -12.12
N ALA A 212 6.70 -18.51 -10.79
CA ALA A 212 7.43 -17.63 -9.88
C ALA A 212 8.93 -17.99 -9.78
N ARG A 213 9.60 -18.11 -10.93
CA ARG A 213 11.05 -18.37 -11.02
C ARG A 213 11.82 -17.06 -10.84
N GLY A 214 13.02 -17.17 -10.28
CA GLY A 214 13.87 -16.01 -10.00
C GLY A 214 14.18 -15.14 -11.24
N GLU A 215 14.30 -15.75 -12.42
CA GLU A 215 14.50 -15.03 -13.68
C GLU A 215 13.26 -14.20 -14.08
N ASN A 216 12.07 -14.82 -14.09
CA ASN A 216 10.82 -14.13 -14.39
C ASN A 216 10.54 -12.99 -13.40
N ILE A 217 10.85 -13.20 -12.11
CA ILE A 217 10.75 -12.16 -11.08
C ILE A 217 11.68 -10.99 -11.42
N LYS A 218 12.95 -11.26 -11.75
CA LYS A 218 13.91 -10.20 -12.13
C LYS A 218 13.45 -9.42 -13.35
N THR A 219 12.99 -10.11 -14.39
CA THR A 219 12.47 -9.46 -15.61
C THR A 219 11.28 -8.57 -15.29
N LEU A 220 10.31 -9.06 -14.52
CA LEU A 220 9.11 -8.30 -14.18
C LEU A 220 9.42 -7.13 -13.23
N VAL A 221 10.37 -7.28 -12.31
CA VAL A 221 10.89 -6.19 -11.48
C VAL A 221 11.57 -5.12 -12.33
N SER A 222 12.42 -5.50 -13.30
CA SER A 222 13.07 -4.52 -14.20
C SER A 222 12.03 -3.73 -14.98
N ALA A 223 11.03 -4.42 -15.55
CA ALA A 223 9.94 -3.78 -16.26
C ALA A 223 9.14 -2.83 -15.36
N LEU A 224 8.85 -3.23 -14.11
CA LEU A 224 8.19 -2.35 -13.14
C LEU A 224 9.02 -1.08 -12.89
N CYS A 225 10.32 -1.22 -12.65
CA CYS A 225 11.21 -0.08 -12.44
C CYS A 225 11.22 0.88 -13.64
N GLU A 226 11.30 0.35 -14.86
CA GLU A 226 11.28 1.15 -16.10
C GLU A 226 9.95 1.89 -16.28
N VAL A 227 8.82 1.26 -15.96
CA VAL A 227 7.50 1.91 -16.05
C VAL A 227 7.38 3.02 -15.00
N LEU A 228 7.78 2.75 -13.75
CA LEU A 228 7.74 3.75 -12.68
C LEU A 228 8.68 4.93 -12.96
N GLU A 229 9.84 4.66 -13.57
CA GLU A 229 10.76 5.72 -14.01
C GLU A 229 10.13 6.59 -15.09
N ARG A 230 9.41 5.99 -16.04
CA ARG A 230 8.68 6.75 -17.06
C ARG A 230 7.57 7.61 -16.50
N MET A 231 7.01 7.31 -15.33
CA MET A 231 5.94 8.10 -14.68
C MET A 231 6.47 9.32 -13.90
N ARG A 232 7.76 9.33 -13.54
CA ARG A 232 8.40 10.40 -12.78
C ARG A 232 8.82 11.54 -13.67
#